data_AF-A0A2V7E1T0-F1
#
_entry.id   AF-A0A2V7E1T0-F1
#
_cell.length_a   1.000
_cell.length_b   1.000
_cell.length_c   1.000
_cell.angle_alpha   90.00
_cell.angle_beta   90.00
_cell.angle_gamma   90.00
#
_symmetry.space_group_name_H-M   'P 1'
#
loop_
_entity.id
_entity.type
_entity.pdbx_description
1 polymer ?
#
loop_
_entity_poly.entity_id
_entity_poly.type
_entity_poly.pdbx_seq_one_letter_code
_entity_poly.pdbx_strand_id
1 'polypeptide(L)'
;MVTITSPTSDTTVAGTITVRASVSAVGLLVAGVQFQLDGVNLGTEDTSAPYSVFWDTTTTSNGFHTLMAVARDALGIRFTSDPVTVTVSNAAPPPTVTRVEETDSSITYTPDWFQADPRAWSGGTAVVSTTAGGQAAFAFTGTAVDWIGFLGPQTGIARVFLDGVLVAEVDTYSPTEQVQAVVFRATSLAATGHTLTIEVTGQQNPASSGAYVVVDAFDITQ
;
A
#
# COMPACT_ATOMS: atom_id res chain seq x y z
N MET A 1 -4.30 -7.64 43.48
CA MET A 1 -3.42 -7.51 42.30
C MET A 1 -3.98 -6.43 41.39
N VAL A 2 -3.11 -5.63 40.78
CA VAL A 2 -3.49 -4.68 39.73
C VAL A 2 -2.92 -5.23 38.43
N THR A 3 -3.71 -5.28 37.38
CA THR A 3 -3.29 -5.89 36.11
C THR A 3 -3.89 -5.13 34.95
N ILE A 4 -3.06 -4.71 34.00
CA ILE A 4 -3.55 -4.24 32.71
C ILE A 4 -4.08 -5.46 31.94
N THR A 5 -5.33 -5.40 31.50
CA THR A 5 -6.01 -6.48 30.79
C THR A 5 -6.11 -6.23 29.29
N SER A 6 -5.89 -4.99 28.85
CA SER A 6 -5.78 -4.62 27.44
C SER A 6 -5.06 -3.26 27.33
N PRO A 7 -4.16 -3.07 26.36
CA PRO A 7 -3.57 -4.10 25.49
C PRO A 7 -2.75 -5.15 26.28
N THR A 8 -2.45 -6.30 25.66
CA THR A 8 -1.52 -7.30 26.21
C THR A 8 -0.08 -7.00 25.80
N SER A 9 0.90 -7.59 26.48
CA SER A 9 2.33 -7.44 26.13
C SER A 9 2.58 -7.78 24.66
N ASP A 10 3.52 -7.06 24.07
CA ASP A 10 4.05 -7.25 22.71
C ASP A 10 3.05 -7.02 21.58
N THR A 11 1.90 -6.43 21.90
CA THR A 11 0.92 -6.02 20.89
C THR A 11 1.35 -4.74 20.18
N THR A 12 1.04 -4.67 18.88
CA THR A 12 1.16 -3.42 18.12
C THR A 12 -0.16 -2.66 18.20
N VAL A 13 -0.10 -1.37 18.55
CA VAL A 13 -1.25 -0.49 18.69
C VAL A 13 -1.12 0.69 17.73
N ALA A 14 -2.27 1.17 17.25
CA ALA A 14 -2.37 2.31 16.34
C ALA A 14 -3.74 3.00 16.51
N GLY A 15 -3.79 4.29 16.22
CA GLY A 15 -5.02 5.09 16.38
C GLY A 15 -5.45 5.24 17.85
N THR A 16 -6.73 5.44 18.09
CA THR A 16 -7.28 5.50 19.46
C THR A 16 -7.59 4.10 19.97
N ILE A 17 -6.97 3.72 21.09
CA ILE A 17 -7.25 2.45 21.78
C ILE A 17 -7.83 2.70 23.17
N THR A 18 -8.41 1.65 23.77
CA THR A 18 -8.82 1.67 25.18
C THR A 18 -7.83 0.83 25.99
N VAL A 19 -7.15 1.46 26.94
CA VAL A 19 -6.36 0.75 27.96
C VAL A 19 -7.29 0.37 29.11
N ARG A 20 -7.22 -0.87 29.57
CA ARG A 20 -8.10 -1.43 30.62
C ARG A 20 -7.28 -2.06 31.72
N ALA A 21 -7.75 -1.95 32.96
CA ALA A 21 -7.15 -2.62 34.09
C ALA A 21 -8.20 -3.31 34.97
N SER A 22 -7.80 -4.40 35.60
CA SER A 22 -8.53 -5.05 36.67
C SER A 22 -7.80 -4.88 37.99
N VAL A 23 -8.57 -4.75 39.07
CA VAL A 23 -8.05 -4.68 40.43
C VAL A 23 -8.76 -5.74 41.26
N SER A 24 -7.99 -6.73 41.74
CA SER A 24 -8.47 -7.74 42.68
C SER A 24 -7.95 -7.41 44.08
N ALA A 25 -8.79 -6.85 44.93
CA ALA A 25 -8.44 -6.56 46.32
C ALA A 25 -9.39 -7.32 47.27
N VAL A 26 -8.83 -8.15 48.14
CA VAL A 26 -9.59 -8.80 49.21
C VAL A 26 -9.65 -7.83 50.38
N GLY A 27 -10.85 -7.32 50.71
CA GLY A 27 -11.07 -6.50 51.89
C GLY A 27 -10.73 -5.00 51.79
N LEU A 28 -10.34 -4.48 50.61
CA LEU A 28 -10.11 -3.05 50.38
C LEU A 28 -11.10 -2.47 49.36
N LEU A 29 -11.56 -1.25 49.62
CA LEU A 29 -12.29 -0.42 48.66
C LEU A 29 -11.26 0.30 47.77
N VAL A 30 -11.24 -0.04 46.48
CA VAL A 30 -10.41 0.66 45.48
C VAL A 30 -11.02 2.05 45.24
N ALA A 31 -10.23 3.11 45.42
CA ALA A 31 -10.67 4.49 45.26
C ALA A 31 -10.44 5.03 43.84
N GLY A 32 -9.47 4.47 43.10
CA GLY A 32 -9.24 4.80 41.70
C GLY A 32 -8.04 4.09 41.09
N VAL A 33 -7.93 4.18 39.76
CA VAL A 33 -6.81 3.68 38.96
C VAL A 33 -6.30 4.79 38.05
N GLN A 34 -5.02 5.15 38.21
CA GLN A 34 -4.30 6.03 37.29
C GLN A 34 -3.52 5.18 36.29
N PHE A 35 -3.81 5.36 35.00
CA PHE A 35 -3.03 4.76 33.93
C PHE A 35 -1.81 5.63 33.62
N GLN A 36 -0.71 4.99 33.22
CA GLN A 36 0.54 5.64 32.87
C GLN A 36 1.11 5.07 31.58
N LEU A 37 1.72 5.94 30.77
CA LEU A 37 2.50 5.66 29.57
C LEU A 37 3.92 6.16 29.82
N ASP A 38 4.91 5.26 29.78
CA ASP A 38 6.32 5.56 30.04
C ASP A 38 6.55 6.30 31.37
N GLY A 39 5.75 5.95 32.38
CA GLY A 39 5.77 6.56 33.72
C GLY A 39 5.04 7.90 33.84
N VAL A 40 4.46 8.44 32.76
CA VAL A 40 3.67 9.67 32.75
C VAL A 40 2.18 9.34 32.77
N ASN A 41 1.37 10.12 33.50
CA ASN A 41 -0.07 9.90 33.56
C ASN A 41 -0.72 9.97 32.16
N LEU A 42 -1.42 8.91 31.79
CA LEU A 42 -2.22 8.79 30.59
C LEU A 42 -3.67 9.08 30.97
N GLY A 43 -4.09 10.33 30.79
CA GLY A 43 -5.40 10.82 31.20
C GLY A 43 -5.56 11.02 32.71
N THR A 44 -6.78 11.32 33.14
CA THR A 44 -7.15 11.46 34.55
C THR A 44 -7.33 10.10 35.21
N GLU A 45 -7.20 10.05 36.54
CA GLU A 45 -7.54 8.85 37.32
C GLU A 45 -9.01 8.44 37.11
N ASP A 46 -9.23 7.14 36.88
CA ASP A 46 -10.56 6.56 36.80
C ASP A 46 -11.00 6.05 38.18
N THR A 47 -12.08 6.62 38.70
CA THR A 47 -12.60 6.33 40.05
C THR A 47 -13.73 5.29 40.05
N SER A 48 -14.04 4.68 38.90
CA SER A 48 -15.15 3.72 38.79
C SER A 48 -14.76 2.48 38.00
N ALA A 49 -15.00 1.30 38.58
CA ALA A 49 -14.87 0.05 37.84
C ALA A 49 -16.04 -0.10 36.84
N PRO A 50 -15.81 -0.67 35.64
CA PRO A 50 -14.54 -1.20 35.12
C PRO A 50 -13.56 -0.10 34.68
N TYR A 51 -12.31 -0.18 35.15
CA TYR A 51 -11.32 0.88 34.96
C TYR A 51 -10.76 0.93 33.55
N SER A 52 -10.77 2.11 32.94
CA SER A 52 -10.24 2.31 31.59
C SER A 52 -9.83 3.75 31.28
N VAL A 53 -8.99 3.91 30.25
CA VAL A 53 -8.68 5.20 29.64
C VAL A 53 -8.57 5.08 28.12
N PHE A 54 -9.01 6.11 27.40
CA PHE A 54 -8.72 6.23 25.97
C PHE A 54 -7.30 6.77 25.77
N TRP A 55 -6.56 6.13 24.88
CA TRP A 55 -5.24 6.59 24.45
C TRP A 55 -5.24 6.83 22.95
N ASP A 56 -5.05 8.09 22.57
CA ASP A 56 -4.76 8.46 21.19
C ASP A 56 -3.26 8.25 20.91
N THR A 57 -2.93 7.07 20.38
CA THR A 57 -1.54 6.69 20.08
C THR A 57 -0.94 7.55 18.98
N THR A 58 -1.75 8.27 18.18
CA THR A 58 -1.25 9.15 17.10
C THR A 58 -0.49 10.37 17.63
N THR A 59 -0.65 10.66 18.93
CA THR A 59 0.07 11.73 19.64
C THR A 59 1.39 11.25 20.25
N THR A 60 1.68 9.94 20.17
CA THR A 60 2.88 9.29 20.68
C THR A 60 3.82 8.91 19.53
N SER A 61 5.13 8.96 19.75
CA SER A 61 6.12 8.48 18.79
C SER A 61 5.90 6.99 18.46
N ASN A 62 6.26 6.56 17.25
CA ASN A 62 6.31 5.12 16.96
C ASN A 62 7.49 4.47 17.69
N GLY A 63 7.31 3.24 18.19
CA GLY A 63 8.34 2.51 18.93
C GLY A 63 7.78 1.75 20.14
N PHE A 64 8.67 1.28 21.00
CA PHE A 64 8.28 0.59 22.24
C PHE A 64 7.83 1.60 23.29
N HIS A 65 6.69 1.30 23.92
CA HIS A 65 6.12 2.05 25.03
C HIS A 65 5.69 1.11 26.15
N THR A 66 5.75 1.58 27.39
CA THR A 66 5.37 0.81 28.57
C THR A 66 4.12 1.40 29.23
N LEU A 67 3.08 0.58 29.34
CA LEU A 67 1.87 0.89 30.07
C LEU A 67 1.94 0.33 31.49
N MET A 68 1.47 1.12 32.46
CA MET A 68 1.29 0.70 33.85
C MET A 68 -0.04 1.22 34.40
N ALA A 69 -0.63 0.47 35.33
CA ALA A 69 -1.81 0.90 36.09
C ALA A 69 -1.45 1.00 37.57
N VAL A 70 -1.76 2.15 38.18
CA VAL A 70 -1.52 2.42 39.60
C VAL A 70 -2.89 2.57 40.28
N ALA A 71 -3.30 1.54 41.00
CA ALA A 71 -4.51 1.61 41.83
C ALA A 71 -4.18 2.25 43.18
N ARG A 72 -5.12 3.01 43.74
CA ARG A 72 -5.06 3.45 45.14
C ARG A 72 -6.31 3.07 45.91
N ASP A 73 -6.16 2.85 47.21
CA ASP A 73 -7.29 2.72 48.13
C ASP A 73 -7.70 4.08 48.73
N ALA A 74 -8.72 4.07 49.59
CA ALA A 74 -9.23 5.26 50.28
C ALA A 74 -8.23 5.87 51.29
N LEU A 75 -7.21 5.11 51.71
CA LEU A 75 -6.13 5.57 52.60
C LEU A 75 -4.93 6.10 51.81
N GLY A 76 -4.96 6.02 50.48
CA GLY A 76 -3.89 6.46 49.59
C GLY A 76 -2.78 5.43 49.39
N ILE A 77 -2.93 4.19 49.88
CA ILE A 77 -1.98 3.10 49.63
C ILE A 77 -2.05 2.74 48.15
N ARG A 78 -0.90 2.64 47.50
CA ARG A 78 -0.79 2.40 46.06
C ARG A 78 -0.33 0.97 45.76
N PHE A 79 -0.94 0.39 44.75
CA PHE A 79 -0.54 -0.89 44.17
C PHE A 79 -0.37 -0.69 42.67
N THR A 80 0.74 -1.17 42.13
CA THR A 80 1.09 -0.99 40.72
C THR A 80 1.03 -2.33 40.01
N SER A 81 0.60 -2.33 38.75
CA SER A 81 0.68 -3.52 37.90
C SER A 81 2.11 -3.85 37.49
N ASP A 82 2.31 -5.07 37.00
CA ASP A 82 3.45 -5.35 36.13
C ASP A 82 3.39 -4.45 34.88
N PRO A 83 4.55 -4.07 34.30
CA PRO A 83 4.59 -3.28 33.07
C PRO A 83 4.08 -4.10 31.87
N VAL A 84 3.31 -3.45 30.99
CA VAL A 84 2.92 -3.99 29.69
C VAL A 84 3.62 -3.21 28.59
N THR A 85 4.55 -3.86 27.89
CA THR A 85 5.22 -3.25 26.74
C THR A 85 4.37 -3.44 25.49
N VAL A 86 4.19 -2.38 24.72
CA VAL A 86 3.51 -2.38 23.41
C VAL A 86 4.37 -1.67 22.37
N THR A 87 4.08 -1.92 21.11
CA THR A 87 4.69 -1.19 19.99
C THR A 87 3.67 -0.23 19.40
N VAL A 88 3.94 1.08 19.43
CA VAL A 88 3.15 2.07 18.70
C VAL A 88 3.60 2.09 17.24
N SER A 89 2.67 1.89 16.31
CA SER A 89 2.92 1.96 14.87
C SER A 89 1.78 2.67 14.14
N ASN A 90 1.87 3.99 14.03
CA ASN A 90 0.90 4.83 13.32
C ASN A 90 1.26 5.07 11.84
N ALA A 91 2.27 4.38 11.30
CA ALA A 91 2.60 4.49 9.88
C ALA A 91 1.49 3.87 9.03
N ALA A 92 1.13 4.52 7.92
CA ALA A 92 0.31 3.90 6.90
C ALA A 92 1.02 2.61 6.38
N PRO A 93 0.26 1.57 6.02
CA PRO A 93 0.84 0.41 5.34
C PRO A 93 1.65 0.86 4.11
N PRO A 94 2.75 0.15 3.77
CA PRO A 94 3.43 0.37 2.50
C PRO A 94 2.44 0.18 1.33
N PRO A 95 2.60 0.94 0.24
CA PRO A 95 1.77 0.72 -0.93
C PRO A 95 2.00 -0.68 -1.50
N THR A 96 0.93 -1.28 -2.03
CA THR A 96 0.98 -2.62 -2.63
C THR A 96 1.11 -2.51 -4.15
N VAL A 97 1.91 -3.39 -4.76
CA VAL A 97 2.02 -3.50 -6.21
C VAL A 97 1.34 -4.78 -6.68
N THR A 98 0.43 -4.65 -7.63
CA THR A 98 -0.27 -5.79 -8.26
C THR A 98 0.02 -5.83 -9.76
N ARG A 99 0.52 -6.97 -10.22
CA ARG A 99 0.72 -7.28 -11.64
C ARG A 99 -0.59 -7.72 -12.28
N VAL A 100 -0.92 -7.14 -13.42
CA VAL A 100 -2.05 -7.49 -14.28
C VAL A 100 -1.48 -7.93 -15.63
N GLU A 101 -1.63 -9.21 -15.94
CA GLU A 101 -1.16 -9.77 -17.21
C GLU A 101 -2.02 -9.27 -18.38
N GLU A 102 -1.44 -9.19 -19.58
CA GLU A 102 -2.08 -8.76 -20.82
C GLU A 102 -3.38 -9.50 -21.19
N THR A 103 -3.59 -10.70 -20.64
CA THR A 103 -4.80 -11.52 -20.80
C THR A 103 -5.95 -11.16 -19.85
N ASP A 104 -5.73 -10.26 -18.90
CA ASP A 104 -6.75 -9.86 -17.93
C ASP A 104 -7.91 -9.08 -18.58
N SER A 105 -9.12 -9.35 -18.10
CA SER A 105 -10.36 -8.74 -18.63
C SER A 105 -10.48 -7.22 -18.41
N SER A 106 -9.65 -6.63 -17.55
CA SER A 106 -9.55 -5.18 -17.36
C SER A 106 -8.84 -4.47 -18.52
N ILE A 107 -8.24 -5.23 -19.46
CA ILE A 107 -7.60 -4.72 -20.66
C ILE A 107 -8.51 -4.99 -21.86
N THR A 108 -8.75 -3.94 -22.65
CA THR A 108 -9.50 -4.02 -23.90
C THR A 108 -8.59 -3.68 -25.06
N TYR A 109 -8.64 -4.52 -26.10
CA TYR A 109 -7.85 -4.33 -27.31
C TYR A 109 -8.76 -4.01 -28.48
N THR A 110 -8.31 -3.12 -29.36
CA THR A 110 -8.87 -3.01 -30.72
C THR A 110 -8.54 -4.29 -31.50
N PRO A 111 -9.11 -4.48 -32.71
CA PRO A 111 -8.63 -5.52 -33.62
C PRO A 111 -7.11 -5.41 -33.89
N ASP A 112 -6.54 -6.51 -34.39
CA ASP A 112 -5.15 -6.64 -34.84
C ASP A 112 -4.07 -6.53 -33.75
N TRP A 113 -4.41 -6.96 -32.53
CA TRP A 113 -3.44 -7.36 -31.51
C TRP A 113 -3.31 -8.88 -31.50
N PHE A 114 -2.08 -9.37 -31.59
CA PHE A 114 -1.78 -10.80 -31.69
C PHE A 114 -0.79 -11.21 -30.61
N GLN A 115 -0.73 -12.50 -30.29
CA GLN A 115 0.29 -13.02 -29.38
C GLN A 115 1.69 -12.78 -29.98
N ALA A 116 2.58 -12.18 -29.19
CA ALA A 116 3.95 -11.92 -29.58
C ALA A 116 4.78 -13.21 -29.66
N ASP A 117 5.88 -13.17 -30.43
CA ASP A 117 6.83 -14.28 -30.49
C ASP A 117 7.33 -14.66 -29.07
N PRO A 118 7.55 -15.96 -28.80
CA PRO A 118 7.96 -16.41 -27.47
C PRO A 118 9.24 -15.73 -26.97
N ARG A 119 9.14 -15.10 -25.81
CA ARG A 119 10.26 -14.61 -24.99
C ARG A 119 9.96 -14.91 -23.52
N ALA A 120 10.84 -14.49 -22.63
CA ALA A 120 10.61 -14.59 -21.18
C ALA A 120 9.60 -13.53 -20.70
N TRP A 121 8.38 -13.56 -21.24
CA TRP A 121 7.29 -12.64 -20.88
C TRP A 121 6.80 -12.88 -19.46
N SER A 122 6.19 -11.86 -18.86
CA SER A 122 5.34 -12.04 -17.67
C SER A 122 4.18 -12.97 -18.04
N GLY A 123 3.75 -13.84 -17.12
CA GLY A 123 2.69 -14.82 -17.41
C GLY A 123 2.98 -15.85 -18.53
N GLY A 124 4.11 -15.73 -19.24
CA GLY A 124 4.50 -16.58 -20.38
C GLY A 124 4.06 -16.08 -21.75
N THR A 125 3.25 -15.02 -21.83
CA THR A 125 2.74 -14.45 -23.10
C THR A 125 2.78 -12.93 -23.08
N ALA A 126 2.72 -12.33 -24.26
CA ALA A 126 2.55 -10.89 -24.44
C ALA A 126 1.73 -10.68 -25.73
N VAL A 127 1.18 -9.49 -25.93
CA VAL A 127 0.50 -9.12 -27.18
C VAL A 127 1.22 -8.01 -27.90
N VAL A 128 1.15 -8.02 -29.23
CA VAL A 128 1.82 -7.07 -30.12
C VAL A 128 0.87 -6.57 -31.19
N SER A 129 1.02 -5.30 -31.56
CA SER A 129 0.43 -4.76 -32.79
C SER A 129 1.41 -3.87 -33.54
N THR A 130 1.16 -3.73 -34.84
CA THR A 130 1.82 -2.76 -35.74
C THR A 130 0.82 -1.85 -36.45
N THR A 131 -0.47 -2.07 -36.20
CA THR A 131 -1.56 -1.37 -36.88
C THR A 131 -1.68 0.03 -36.32
N ALA A 132 -1.38 1.05 -37.13
CA ALA A 132 -1.54 2.44 -36.72
C ALA A 132 -2.99 2.72 -36.24
N GLY A 133 -3.11 3.34 -35.07
CA GLY A 133 -4.39 3.57 -34.38
C GLY A 133 -4.90 2.36 -33.56
N GLY A 134 -4.21 1.22 -33.57
CA GLY A 134 -4.51 0.10 -32.69
C GLY A 134 -4.28 0.47 -31.23
N GLN A 135 -5.21 0.10 -30.34
CA GLN A 135 -5.17 0.49 -28.93
C GLN A 135 -5.27 -0.70 -27.98
N ALA A 136 -4.52 -0.63 -26.89
CA ALA A 136 -4.74 -1.39 -25.67
C ALA A 136 -5.15 -0.41 -24.56
N ALA A 137 -6.36 -0.55 -24.02
CA ALA A 137 -6.90 0.30 -22.98
C ALA A 137 -7.11 -0.50 -21.70
N PHE A 138 -6.38 -0.12 -20.65
CA PHE A 138 -6.35 -0.77 -19.35
C PHE A 138 -7.05 0.10 -18.30
N ALA A 139 -8.11 -0.43 -17.70
CA ALA A 139 -8.81 0.23 -16.60
C ALA A 139 -8.26 -0.26 -15.24
N PHE A 140 -7.88 0.67 -14.37
CA PHE A 140 -7.32 0.34 -13.06
C PHE A 140 -7.80 1.30 -11.97
N THR A 141 -7.59 0.93 -10.71
CA THR A 141 -7.74 1.84 -9.57
C THR A 141 -6.43 1.82 -8.80
N GLY A 142 -5.80 2.96 -8.59
CA GLY A 142 -4.50 3.02 -7.95
C GLY A 142 -3.84 4.39 -8.07
N THR A 143 -2.72 4.55 -7.38
CA THR A 143 -1.95 5.80 -7.31
C THR A 143 -0.77 5.83 -8.28
N ALA A 144 -0.46 4.70 -8.91
CA ALA A 144 0.51 4.61 -10.00
C ALA A 144 0.19 3.43 -10.93
N VAL A 145 0.67 3.52 -12.17
CA VAL A 145 0.65 2.44 -13.16
C VAL A 145 1.94 2.41 -13.96
N ASP A 146 2.47 1.21 -14.16
CA ASP A 146 3.54 0.93 -15.10
C ASP A 146 3.01 0.12 -16.27
N TRP A 147 3.39 0.50 -17.48
CA TRP A 147 3.27 -0.38 -18.65
C TRP A 147 4.55 -1.20 -18.77
N ILE A 148 4.41 -2.52 -18.61
CA ILE A 148 5.45 -3.50 -18.82
C ILE A 148 5.34 -3.99 -20.26
N GLY A 149 6.45 -3.95 -20.98
CA GLY A 149 6.49 -4.30 -22.39
C GLY A 149 7.88 -4.69 -22.84
N PHE A 150 8.18 -4.36 -24.09
CA PHE A 150 9.39 -4.80 -24.76
C PHE A 150 10.07 -3.63 -25.46
N LEU A 151 11.37 -3.48 -25.24
CA LEU A 151 12.22 -2.59 -26.04
C LEU A 151 13.10 -3.44 -26.94
N GLY A 152 13.21 -3.09 -28.22
CA GLY A 152 14.05 -3.87 -29.14
C GLY A 152 14.20 -3.27 -30.53
N PRO A 153 15.03 -3.90 -31.39
CA PRO A 153 15.40 -3.29 -32.67
C PRO A 153 14.24 -3.24 -33.66
N GLN A 154 13.19 -4.04 -33.46
CA GLN A 154 11.98 -4.10 -34.29
C GLN A 154 10.79 -3.27 -33.78
N THR A 155 10.99 -2.50 -32.70
CA THR A 155 9.90 -1.82 -31.99
C THR A 155 9.73 -0.37 -32.41
N GLY A 156 8.49 0.11 -32.35
CA GLY A 156 8.06 1.39 -32.87
C GLY A 156 7.77 2.43 -31.81
N ILE A 157 6.95 3.41 -32.18
CA ILE A 157 6.55 4.51 -31.32
C ILE A 157 5.08 4.30 -30.91
N ALA A 158 4.79 4.44 -29.62
CA ALA A 158 3.44 4.41 -29.06
C ALA A 158 3.06 5.77 -28.48
N ARG A 159 1.78 6.15 -28.59
CA ARG A 159 1.19 7.23 -27.80
C ARG A 159 0.59 6.64 -26.54
N VAL A 160 0.85 7.26 -25.40
CA VAL A 160 0.27 6.87 -24.12
C VAL A 160 -0.67 7.97 -23.66
N PHE A 161 -1.92 7.59 -23.42
CA PHE A 161 -2.93 8.46 -22.85
C PHE A 161 -3.26 8.00 -21.44
N LEU A 162 -3.43 8.96 -20.52
CA LEU A 162 -3.98 8.72 -19.20
C LEU A 162 -5.30 9.47 -19.10
N ASP A 163 -6.37 8.76 -18.81
CA ASP A 163 -7.74 9.29 -18.71
C ASP A 163 -8.16 10.08 -19.98
N GLY A 164 -7.73 9.59 -21.14
CA GLY A 164 -7.99 10.20 -22.46
C GLY A 164 -7.09 11.38 -22.81
N VAL A 165 -6.17 11.80 -21.93
CA VAL A 165 -5.22 12.88 -22.18
C VAL A 165 -3.88 12.29 -22.62
N LEU A 166 -3.32 12.78 -23.73
CA LEU A 166 -1.99 12.36 -24.19
C LEU A 166 -0.93 12.79 -23.15
N VAL A 167 -0.24 11.82 -22.58
CA VAL A 167 0.81 12.05 -21.56
C VAL A 167 2.22 11.75 -22.07
N ALA A 168 2.37 10.90 -23.10
CA ALA A 168 3.67 10.63 -23.71
C ALA A 168 3.56 10.13 -25.16
N GLU A 169 4.60 10.38 -25.95
CA GLU A 169 4.99 9.55 -27.10
C GLU A 169 6.26 8.80 -26.73
N VAL A 170 6.22 7.47 -26.76
CA VAL A 170 7.30 6.58 -26.31
C VAL A 170 7.89 5.86 -27.51
N ASP A 171 9.14 6.19 -27.85
CA ASP A 171 9.95 5.38 -28.77
C ASP A 171 10.45 4.15 -28.02
N THR A 172 9.97 2.97 -28.40
CA THR A 172 10.32 1.70 -27.75
C THR A 172 11.59 1.07 -28.34
N TYR A 173 12.20 1.70 -29.35
CA TYR A 173 13.43 1.20 -29.95
C TYR A 173 14.57 1.04 -28.95
N SER A 174 15.24 -0.10 -29.02
CA SER A 174 16.53 -0.34 -28.38
C SER A 174 17.36 -1.25 -29.27
N PRO A 175 18.68 -1.01 -29.45
CA PRO A 175 19.53 -1.90 -30.25
C PRO A 175 19.67 -3.30 -29.64
N THR A 176 19.36 -3.46 -28.35
CA THR A 176 19.36 -4.73 -27.62
C THR A 176 17.97 -5.01 -27.08
N GLU A 177 17.51 -6.26 -27.21
CA GLU A 177 16.22 -6.68 -26.66
C GLU A 177 16.19 -6.55 -25.13
N GLN A 178 15.12 -5.93 -24.62
CA GLN A 178 14.80 -5.84 -23.20
C GLN A 178 13.37 -6.31 -23.01
N VAL A 179 13.24 -7.51 -22.44
CA VAL A 179 11.96 -8.17 -22.14
C VAL A 179 11.49 -7.74 -20.75
N GLN A 180 10.18 -7.58 -20.54
CA GLN A 180 9.60 -7.05 -19.30
C GLN A 180 10.16 -5.65 -18.91
N ALA A 181 10.44 -4.80 -19.90
CA ALA A 181 10.89 -3.44 -19.65
C ALA A 181 9.74 -2.57 -19.14
N VAL A 182 10.02 -1.68 -18.18
CA VAL A 182 9.08 -0.59 -17.84
C VAL A 182 9.15 0.43 -18.96
N VAL A 183 8.17 0.38 -19.88
CA VAL A 183 8.12 1.24 -21.07
C VAL A 183 7.60 2.63 -20.71
N PHE A 184 6.62 2.69 -19.81
CA PHE A 184 6.05 3.93 -19.31
C PHE A 184 5.65 3.77 -17.85
N ARG A 185 5.72 4.87 -17.09
CA ARG A 185 5.31 4.94 -15.69
C ARG A 185 4.55 6.25 -15.44
N ALA A 186 3.40 6.16 -14.81
CA ALA A 186 2.67 7.28 -14.22
C ALA A 186 2.55 7.07 -12.70
N THR A 187 2.84 8.11 -11.92
CA THR A 187 2.79 8.08 -10.45
C THR A 187 2.00 9.26 -9.91
N SER A 188 1.78 9.29 -8.60
CA SER A 188 1.10 10.40 -7.90
C SER A 188 -0.31 10.67 -8.44
N LEU A 189 -0.98 9.61 -8.89
CA LEU A 189 -2.37 9.63 -9.29
C LEU A 189 -3.27 9.65 -8.04
N ALA A 190 -4.49 10.16 -8.20
CA ALA A 190 -5.49 10.04 -7.16
C ALA A 190 -5.83 8.56 -6.93
N ALA A 191 -6.18 8.16 -5.71
CA ALA A 191 -6.61 6.78 -5.42
C ALA A 191 -8.05 6.52 -5.93
N THR A 192 -8.26 6.67 -7.24
CA THR A 192 -9.53 6.58 -7.95
C THR A 192 -9.39 5.68 -9.18
N GLY A 193 -10.49 5.47 -9.90
CA GLY A 193 -10.44 4.78 -11.19
C GLY A 193 -9.75 5.62 -12.27
N HIS A 194 -8.90 4.98 -13.06
CA HIS A 194 -8.13 5.54 -14.16
C HIS A 194 -8.17 4.63 -15.39
N THR A 195 -7.82 5.17 -16.56
CA THR A 195 -7.62 4.40 -17.78
C THR A 195 -6.28 4.78 -18.43
N LEU A 196 -5.40 3.80 -18.60
CA LEU A 196 -4.18 3.94 -19.40
C LEU A 196 -4.45 3.38 -20.80
N THR A 197 -4.24 4.18 -21.84
CA THR A 197 -4.40 3.74 -23.23
C THR A 197 -3.06 3.83 -23.96
N ILE A 198 -2.63 2.72 -24.54
CA ILE A 198 -1.46 2.63 -25.40
C ILE A 198 -1.97 2.56 -26.84
N GLU A 199 -1.61 3.53 -27.67
CA GLU A 199 -1.97 3.61 -29.08
C GLU A 199 -0.73 3.41 -29.95
N VAL A 200 -0.80 2.48 -30.89
CA VAL A 200 0.25 2.22 -31.87
C VAL A 200 0.25 3.32 -32.91
N THR A 201 1.38 4.02 -33.10
CA THR A 201 1.44 5.10 -34.10
C THR A 201 1.70 4.59 -35.52
N GLY A 202 2.24 3.36 -35.64
CA GLY A 202 2.81 2.83 -36.88
C GLY A 202 4.11 3.51 -37.32
N GLN A 203 4.63 4.46 -36.53
CA GLN A 203 5.93 5.10 -36.74
C GLN A 203 7.02 4.32 -36.00
N GLN A 204 8.26 4.49 -36.45
CA GLN A 204 9.42 3.86 -35.84
C GLN A 204 10.65 4.77 -35.93
N ASN A 205 11.61 4.53 -35.06
CA ASN A 205 12.96 5.09 -35.19
C ASN A 205 13.58 4.68 -36.54
N PRO A 206 14.33 5.54 -37.25
CA PRO A 206 15.01 5.15 -38.48
C PRO A 206 15.98 3.97 -38.35
N ALA A 207 16.52 3.73 -37.15
CA ALA A 207 17.38 2.59 -36.85
C ALA A 207 16.58 1.31 -36.54
N SER A 208 15.25 1.40 -36.44
CA SER A 208 14.39 0.26 -36.18
C SER A 208 14.07 -0.51 -37.47
N SER A 209 13.91 -1.83 -37.34
CA SER A 209 13.45 -2.71 -38.42
C SER A 209 11.93 -2.86 -38.49
N GLY A 210 11.17 -2.29 -37.55
CA GLY A 210 9.71 -2.43 -37.49
C GLY A 210 9.05 -1.44 -36.53
N ALA A 211 7.71 -1.44 -36.50
CA ALA A 211 6.93 -0.53 -35.69
C ALA A 211 6.16 -1.25 -34.57
N TYR A 212 6.76 -2.30 -33.99
CA TYR A 212 6.06 -3.16 -33.04
C TYR A 212 5.81 -2.41 -31.73
N VAL A 213 4.59 -2.50 -31.21
CA VAL A 213 4.25 -2.07 -29.85
C VAL A 213 3.74 -3.28 -29.09
N VAL A 214 4.37 -3.57 -27.95
CA VAL A 214 4.14 -4.79 -27.17
C VAL A 214 3.59 -4.46 -25.78
N VAL A 215 2.50 -5.11 -25.39
CA VAL A 215 1.97 -5.11 -24.04
C VAL A 215 2.23 -6.49 -23.43
N ASP A 216 3.05 -6.52 -22.40
CA ASP A 216 3.38 -7.73 -21.63
C ASP A 216 2.50 -7.77 -20.37
N ALA A 217 2.48 -6.68 -19.61
CA ALA A 217 1.63 -6.55 -18.43
C ALA A 217 1.52 -5.10 -17.95
N PHE A 218 0.79 -4.91 -16.85
CA PHE A 218 0.77 -3.65 -16.09
C PHE A 218 1.05 -3.90 -14.60
N ASP A 219 1.79 -3.01 -13.96
CA ASP A 219 1.93 -2.99 -12.50
C ASP A 219 1.13 -1.81 -11.93
N ILE A 220 0.16 -2.07 -11.05
CA ILE A 220 -0.61 -1.05 -10.34
C ILE A 220 -0.08 -0.88 -8.93
N THR A 221 0.11 0.37 -8.48
CA THR A 221 0.35 0.69 -7.06
C THR A 221 -0.94 1.15 -6.37
N GLN A 222 -1.28 0.56 -5.22
CA GLN A 222 -2.46 0.88 -4.40
C GLN A 222 -2.08 1.21 -2.95
#